data_AF-A0A1G6Z0T9-F1
#
_entry.id   AF-A0A1G6Z0T9-F1
#
_cell.length_a   1.000
_cell.length_b   1.000
_cell.length_c   1.000
_cell.angle_alpha   90.00
_cell.angle_beta   90.00
_cell.angle_gamma   90.00
#
_symmetry.space_group_name_H-M   'P 1'
#
loop_
_entity.id
_entity.type
_entity.pdbx_description
1 polymer ?
#
loop_
_entity_poly.entity_id
_entity_poly.type
_entity_poly.pdbx_seq_one_letter_code
_entity_poly.pdbx_strand_id
1 'polypeptide(L)'
;MKLKQLAILAIGGLILAAGCSKGDNAPPSGSGAGGSTARMTISGNYLYLVNSSSLQTYDISNPAQMLLLNTQNVGWNIETIFPYRDKLFIGSETGMYVFDNSNPKKPQLQGQAQHLRSCDPVVADENYAYVTLRSNNNGCGGTLNQLNIYDIQGTHILNPKQVSSLQMSEPHGLGLKDNILYVCMGRNGLNVIDITDKTKPFSRKILSDGTEFIDVIPYDHTLIVYVQGGFILYNITDPANPQKISTINN
;
A
#
# COMPACT_ATOMS: atom_id res chain seq x y z
N MET A 1 -60.78 -4.06 33.75
CA MET A 1 -59.80 -4.44 34.80
C MET A 1 -58.44 -4.54 34.11
N LYS A 2 -57.41 -3.92 34.70
CA LYS A 2 -56.21 -3.34 34.07
C LYS A 2 -55.37 -4.29 33.21
N LEU A 3 -55.09 -3.88 31.97
CA LEU A 3 -53.98 -4.38 31.13
C LEU A 3 -52.70 -3.64 31.57
N LYS A 4 -51.65 -4.37 31.96
CA LYS A 4 -50.34 -3.80 32.34
C LYS A 4 -49.57 -3.44 31.07
N GLN A 5 -49.20 -2.16 30.95
CA GLN A 5 -48.18 -1.66 30.04
C GLN A 5 -46.80 -2.15 30.50
N LEU A 6 -45.98 -2.64 29.57
CA LEU A 6 -44.53 -2.72 29.72
C LEU A 6 -43.91 -1.92 28.58
N ALA A 7 -43.41 -0.74 28.91
CA ALA A 7 -42.55 0.04 28.04
C ALA A 7 -41.11 -0.48 28.19
N ILE A 8 -40.47 -0.84 27.07
CA ILE A 8 -39.01 -0.99 27.01
C ILE A 8 -38.52 -0.01 25.94
N LEU A 9 -37.76 0.97 26.43
CA LEU A 9 -37.05 1.99 25.70
C LEU A 9 -35.57 1.57 25.64
N ALA A 10 -35.00 1.37 24.46
CA ALA A 10 -33.54 1.34 24.21
C ALA A 10 -33.33 1.41 22.70
N ILE A 11 -33.21 2.61 22.12
CA ILE A 11 -31.96 3.32 21.77
C ILE A 11 -31.30 2.71 20.52
N GLY A 12 -31.16 3.58 19.51
CA GLY A 12 -30.68 3.29 18.18
C GLY A 12 -29.26 2.72 18.14
N GLY A 13 -29.01 1.94 17.10
CA GLY A 13 -27.70 1.47 16.69
C GLY A 13 -27.73 1.30 15.18
N LEU A 14 -27.39 2.36 14.48
CA LEU A 14 -27.20 2.40 13.02
C LEU A 14 -26.06 1.43 12.67
N ILE A 15 -26.38 0.31 12.02
CA ILE A 15 -25.39 -0.64 11.54
C ILE A 15 -24.74 -0.04 10.27
N LEU A 16 -23.64 0.67 10.46
CA LEU A 16 -22.70 1.02 9.39
C LEU A 16 -21.67 -0.11 9.28
N ALA A 17 -21.87 -0.98 8.30
CA ALA A 17 -20.81 -1.85 7.82
C ALA A 17 -19.93 -1.06 6.84
N ALA A 18 -18.71 -0.73 7.24
CA ALA A 18 -17.65 -0.24 6.36
C ALA A 18 -16.33 -0.85 6.83
N GLY A 19 -15.92 -1.94 6.20
CA GLY A 19 -14.56 -2.48 6.32
C GLY A 19 -13.86 -2.27 4.97
N CYS A 20 -12.82 -1.44 4.97
CA CYS A 20 -11.86 -1.31 3.87
C CYS A 20 -10.53 -0.83 4.47
N SER A 21 -9.49 -1.65 4.43
CA SER A 21 -8.11 -1.23 4.75
C SER A 21 -7.20 -1.45 3.53
N LYS A 22 -7.01 -0.38 2.75
CA LYS A 22 -5.80 -0.09 1.96
C LYS A 22 -5.90 1.35 1.46
N GLY A 23 -5.26 2.28 2.17
CA GLY A 23 -5.23 3.72 1.86
C GLY A 23 -6.61 4.38 1.94
N ASP A 24 -6.88 5.08 3.04
CA ASP A 24 -8.10 5.87 3.19
C ASP A 24 -8.11 7.03 2.20
N ASN A 25 -8.70 6.76 1.03
CA ASN A 25 -9.53 7.63 0.23
C ASN A 25 -10.15 6.75 -0.86
N ALA A 26 -11.23 6.05 -0.49
CA ALA A 26 -12.07 5.38 -1.46
C ALA A 26 -12.52 6.40 -2.53
N PRO A 27 -12.35 6.11 -3.83
CA PRO A 27 -13.04 6.88 -4.86
C PRO A 27 -14.56 6.74 -4.65
N PRO A 28 -15.38 7.67 -5.18
CA PRO A 28 -16.83 7.60 -5.03
C PRO A 28 -17.32 6.22 -5.47
N SER A 29 -18.25 5.66 -4.69
CA SER A 29 -18.85 4.33 -4.89
C SER A 29 -19.13 4.03 -6.37
N GLY A 30 -18.35 3.14 -6.98
CA GLY A 30 -18.58 2.65 -8.35
C GLY A 30 -17.34 2.35 -9.20
N SER A 31 -16.15 2.86 -8.86
CA SER A 31 -14.92 2.57 -9.61
C SER A 31 -14.11 1.47 -8.93
N GLY A 32 -13.74 0.41 -9.68
CA GLY A 32 -12.90 -0.68 -9.16
C GLY A 32 -11.53 -0.20 -8.66
N ALA A 33 -10.97 -0.88 -7.67
CA ALA A 33 -9.65 -0.56 -7.13
C ALA A 33 -8.55 -1.10 -8.08
N GLY A 34 -7.64 -0.22 -8.51
CA GLY A 34 -6.48 -0.59 -9.31
C GLY A 34 -5.44 -1.35 -8.47
N GLY A 35 -4.90 -2.45 -9.01
CA GLY A 35 -3.79 -3.19 -8.40
C GLY A 35 -2.44 -2.46 -8.52
N SER A 36 -1.38 -3.02 -7.95
CA SER A 36 -0.03 -2.41 -7.95
C SER A 36 0.59 -2.22 -9.34
N THR A 37 0.04 -2.87 -10.37
CA THR A 37 0.47 -2.78 -11.78
C THR A 37 -0.50 -1.95 -12.64
N ALA A 38 -1.42 -1.22 -12.00
CA ALA A 38 -2.44 -0.46 -12.71
C ALA A 38 -1.80 0.62 -13.59
N ARG A 39 -2.18 0.62 -14.88
CA ARG A 39 -1.82 1.68 -15.85
C ARG A 39 -2.96 2.65 -16.12
N MET A 40 -4.04 2.52 -15.35
CA MET A 40 -5.12 3.48 -15.36
C MET A 40 -5.66 3.65 -13.95
N THR A 41 -6.21 4.84 -13.68
CA THR A 41 -6.91 5.09 -12.43
C THR A 41 -7.99 6.17 -12.59
N ILE A 42 -8.95 6.17 -11.68
CA ILE A 42 -10.02 7.17 -11.61
C ILE A 42 -9.82 8.02 -10.36
N SER A 43 -9.92 9.35 -10.50
CA SER A 43 -10.07 10.27 -9.37
C SER A 43 -11.22 11.23 -9.66
N GLY A 44 -12.30 11.11 -8.88
CA GLY A 44 -13.55 11.81 -9.14
C GLY A 44 -14.14 11.44 -10.52
N ASN A 45 -14.45 12.46 -11.32
CA ASN A 45 -15.01 12.29 -12.67
C ASN A 45 -13.93 12.23 -13.77
N TYR A 46 -12.69 11.87 -13.41
CA TYR A 46 -11.57 11.87 -14.35
C TYR A 46 -10.88 10.51 -14.38
N LEU A 47 -10.63 10.03 -15.60
CA LEU A 47 -9.87 8.81 -15.87
C LEU A 47 -8.47 9.20 -16.37
N TYR A 48 -7.46 8.63 -15.72
CA TYR A 48 -6.06 8.81 -16.04
C TYR A 48 -5.51 7.51 -16.62
N LEU A 49 -4.81 7.59 -17.76
CA LEU A 49 -4.13 6.45 -18.36
C LEU A 49 -2.67 6.81 -18.55
N VAL A 50 -1.78 5.89 -18.18
CA VAL A 50 -0.35 5.99 -18.48
C VAL A 50 0.04 4.95 -19.51
N ASN A 51 0.84 5.37 -20.49
CA ASN A 51 1.66 4.47 -21.31
C ASN A 51 3.14 4.70 -20.96
N SER A 52 4.07 4.17 -21.75
CA SER A 52 5.51 4.20 -21.41
C SER A 52 6.12 5.59 -21.22
N SER A 53 5.47 6.67 -21.68
CA SER A 53 6.00 8.03 -21.54
C SER A 53 4.97 9.14 -21.38
N SER A 54 3.67 8.83 -21.43
CA SER A 54 2.62 9.84 -21.40
C SER A 54 1.47 9.49 -20.47
N LEU A 55 0.89 10.54 -19.90
CA LEU A 55 -0.35 10.55 -19.13
C LEU A 55 -1.44 11.18 -19.98
N GLN A 56 -2.51 10.43 -20.21
CA GLN A 56 -3.74 10.90 -20.82
C GLN A 56 -4.80 11.13 -19.73
N THR A 57 -5.53 12.23 -19.82
CA THR A 57 -6.61 12.61 -18.89
C THR A 57 -7.92 12.72 -19.64
N TYR A 58 -8.93 11.97 -19.20
CA TYR A 58 -10.27 11.95 -19.77
C TYR A 58 -11.28 12.47 -18.76
N ASP A 59 -12.24 13.28 -19.23
CA ASP A 59 -13.49 13.55 -18.51
C ASP A 59 -14.42 12.36 -18.71
N ILE A 60 -14.87 11.76 -17.60
CA ILE A 60 -15.80 10.62 -17.57
C ILE A 60 -17.10 10.96 -16.83
N SER A 61 -17.43 12.25 -16.67
CA SER A 61 -18.70 12.69 -16.09
C SER A 61 -19.93 12.16 -16.85
N ASN A 62 -19.77 11.92 -18.15
CA ASN A 62 -20.69 11.12 -18.96
C ASN A 62 -19.98 9.89 -19.53
N PRO A 63 -20.13 8.69 -18.92
CA PRO A 63 -19.45 7.47 -19.37
C PRO A 63 -19.77 7.06 -20.81
N ALA A 64 -20.95 7.43 -21.34
CA ALA A 64 -21.32 7.16 -22.72
C ALA A 64 -20.59 8.08 -23.73
N GLN A 65 -19.99 9.17 -23.26
CA GLN A 65 -19.30 10.17 -24.07
C GLN A 65 -18.06 10.71 -23.34
N MET A 66 -17.04 9.86 -23.20
CA MET A 66 -15.77 10.26 -22.60
C MET A 66 -15.04 11.28 -23.50
N LEU A 67 -14.41 12.29 -22.89
CA LEU A 67 -13.69 13.34 -23.60
C LEU A 67 -12.21 13.36 -23.18
N LEU A 68 -11.30 13.18 -24.14
CA LEU A 68 -9.86 13.40 -23.89
C LEU A 68 -9.61 14.90 -23.67
N LEU A 69 -9.16 15.26 -22.48
CA LEU A 69 -8.88 16.65 -22.10
C LEU A 69 -7.42 17.03 -22.32
N ASN A 70 -6.51 16.12 -22.01
CA ASN A 70 -5.08 16.41 -22.00
C ASN A 70 -4.25 15.14 -22.29
N THR A 71 -3.14 15.33 -22.99
CA THR A 71 -2.06 14.34 -23.12
C THR A 71 -0.76 15.04 -22.80
N GLN A 72 -0.03 14.54 -21.82
CA GLN A 72 1.26 15.13 -21.40
C GLN A 72 2.34 14.07 -21.26
N ASN A 73 3.58 14.45 -21.57
CA ASN A 73 4.74 13.62 -21.30
C ASN A 73 5.01 13.59 -19.78
N VAL A 74 5.27 12.41 -19.22
CA VAL A 74 5.50 12.20 -17.78
C VAL A 74 6.78 11.43 -17.49
N GLY A 75 7.70 11.34 -18.45
CA GLY A 75 8.98 10.66 -18.32
C GLY A 75 9.14 9.47 -19.26
N TRP A 76 9.97 8.51 -18.85
CA TRP A 76 10.30 7.31 -19.62
C TRP A 76 10.07 6.06 -18.78
N ASN A 77 9.82 4.95 -19.45
CA ASN A 77 9.60 3.62 -18.85
C ASN A 77 8.58 3.65 -17.72
N ILE A 78 7.46 4.35 -17.94
CA ILE A 78 6.36 4.38 -16.99
C ILE A 78 5.65 3.04 -16.96
N GLU A 79 5.38 2.56 -15.75
CA GLU A 79 4.82 1.24 -15.51
C GLU A 79 3.48 1.28 -14.81
N THR A 80 3.27 2.25 -13.92
CA THR A 80 2.12 2.27 -13.00
C THR A 80 1.60 3.68 -12.75
N ILE A 81 0.33 3.78 -12.38
CA ILE A 81 -0.31 4.99 -11.87
C ILE A 81 -1.20 4.66 -10.68
N PHE A 82 -1.10 5.46 -9.61
CA PHE A 82 -1.90 5.32 -8.41
C PHE A 82 -2.41 6.69 -7.94
N PRO A 83 -3.72 6.86 -7.66
CA PRO A 83 -4.26 8.10 -7.13
C PRO A 83 -4.10 8.14 -5.61
N TYR A 84 -3.72 9.29 -5.06
CA TYR A 84 -3.64 9.47 -3.62
C TYR A 84 -3.98 10.90 -3.24
N ARG A 85 -5.11 11.10 -2.56
CA ARG A 85 -5.64 12.44 -2.24
C ARG A 85 -5.71 13.30 -3.51
N ASP A 86 -5.07 14.47 -3.48
CA ASP A 86 -4.91 15.42 -4.57
C ASP A 86 -3.62 15.18 -5.38
N LYS A 87 -3.12 13.94 -5.43
CA LYS A 87 -1.90 13.55 -6.14
C LYS A 87 -2.13 12.36 -7.07
N LEU A 88 -1.28 12.25 -8.09
CA LEU A 88 -1.07 11.03 -8.87
C LEU A 88 0.38 10.60 -8.71
N PHE A 89 0.58 9.37 -8.23
CA PHE A 89 1.88 8.71 -8.24
C PHE A 89 2.03 7.93 -9.53
N ILE A 90 3.08 8.22 -10.28
CA ILE A 90 3.38 7.56 -11.54
C ILE A 90 4.73 6.84 -11.36
N GLY A 91 4.70 5.51 -11.34
CA GLY A 91 5.90 4.69 -11.20
C GLY A 91 6.59 4.46 -12.54
N SER A 92 7.91 4.50 -12.53
CA SER A 92 8.80 4.11 -13.62
C SER A 92 9.85 3.12 -13.14
N GLU A 93 10.61 2.53 -14.07
CA GLU A 93 11.74 1.67 -13.74
C GLU A 93 12.79 2.33 -12.83
N THR A 94 12.89 3.66 -12.85
CA THR A 94 13.98 4.42 -12.18
C THR A 94 13.50 5.32 -11.05
N GLY A 95 12.19 5.43 -10.84
CA GLY A 95 11.65 6.22 -9.74
C GLY A 95 10.15 6.42 -9.84
N MET A 96 9.62 7.14 -8.87
CA MET A 96 8.23 7.55 -8.83
C MET A 96 8.13 9.05 -9.05
N TYR A 97 7.30 9.45 -9.99
CA TYR A 97 6.92 10.84 -10.19
C TYR A 97 5.66 11.16 -9.40
N VAL A 98 5.65 12.32 -8.74
CA VAL A 98 4.51 12.81 -8.00
C VAL A 98 3.92 14.00 -8.74
N PHE A 99 2.70 13.85 -9.20
CA PHE A 99 1.94 14.91 -9.85
C PHE A 99 0.93 15.49 -8.88
N ASP A 100 0.86 16.81 -8.80
CA ASP A 100 -0.27 17.52 -8.23
C ASP A 100 -1.50 17.32 -9.11
N ASN A 101 -2.61 16.93 -8.48
CA ASN A 101 -3.89 16.65 -9.11
C ASN A 101 -5.02 17.53 -8.55
N SER A 102 -4.68 18.68 -7.94
CA SER A 102 -5.67 19.65 -7.44
C SER A 102 -6.52 20.24 -8.57
N ASN A 103 -5.94 20.39 -9.77
CA ASN A 103 -6.66 20.60 -11.01
C ASN A 103 -6.66 19.30 -11.84
N PRO A 104 -7.70 18.46 -11.73
CA PRO A 104 -7.69 17.13 -12.32
C PRO A 104 -7.66 17.12 -13.85
N LYS A 105 -8.00 18.25 -14.51
CA LYS A 105 -7.93 18.40 -15.97
C LYS A 105 -6.50 18.55 -16.49
N LYS A 106 -5.57 18.96 -15.63
CA LYS A 106 -4.19 19.24 -15.99
C LYS A 106 -3.27 18.96 -14.81
N PRO A 107 -2.99 17.67 -14.50
CA PRO A 107 -2.09 17.30 -13.43
C PRO A 107 -0.69 17.86 -13.69
N GLN A 108 0.01 18.35 -12.67
CA GLN A 108 1.30 19.01 -12.83
C GLN A 108 2.39 18.28 -12.07
N LEU A 109 3.54 18.03 -12.71
CA LEU A 109 4.67 17.41 -12.02
C LEU A 109 5.08 18.30 -10.85
N GLN A 110 5.06 17.73 -9.65
CA GLN A 110 5.37 18.44 -8.42
C GLN A 110 6.70 17.98 -7.83
N GLY A 111 7.07 16.71 -8.06
CA GLY A 111 8.34 16.16 -7.59
C GLY A 111 8.62 14.77 -8.14
N GLN A 112 9.80 14.25 -7.80
CA GLN A 112 10.21 12.90 -8.13
C GLN A 112 10.89 12.30 -6.91
N ALA A 113 10.43 11.13 -6.50
CA ALA A 113 11.14 10.28 -5.57
C ALA A 113 11.92 9.24 -6.38
N GLN A 114 13.24 9.38 -6.43
CA GLN A 114 14.09 8.31 -6.93
C GLN A 114 14.14 7.22 -5.85
N HIS A 115 13.58 6.05 -6.15
CA HIS A 115 13.90 4.88 -5.35
C HIS A 115 15.28 4.39 -5.78
N LEU A 116 16.08 3.89 -4.83
CA LEU A 116 17.41 3.38 -5.13
C LEU A 116 17.31 2.31 -6.24
N ARG A 117 16.26 1.47 -6.22
CA ARG A 117 16.06 0.34 -7.14
C ARG A 117 14.59 -0.06 -7.29
N SER A 118 14.21 -0.58 -8.46
CA SER A 118 12.88 -1.11 -8.78
C SER A 118 12.47 -2.34 -7.92
N CYS A 119 13.43 -3.04 -7.32
CA CYS A 119 13.20 -4.32 -6.64
C CYS A 119 12.92 -4.20 -5.14
N ASP A 120 12.91 -3.00 -4.57
CA ASP A 120 12.75 -2.78 -3.13
C ASP A 120 11.25 -2.58 -2.82
N PRO A 121 10.57 -3.53 -2.13
CA PRO A 121 9.15 -3.41 -1.83
C PRO A 121 8.83 -2.17 -0.99
N VAL A 122 7.70 -1.52 -1.29
CA VAL A 122 7.21 -0.33 -0.59
C VAL A 122 5.76 -0.51 -0.18
N VAL A 123 5.45 -0.23 1.08
CA VAL A 123 4.09 0.03 1.56
C VAL A 123 4.06 1.40 2.22
N ALA A 124 2.90 2.04 2.30
CA ALA A 124 2.78 3.35 2.92
C ALA A 124 1.44 3.48 3.65
N ASP A 125 1.43 4.32 4.68
CA ASP A 125 0.21 4.89 5.24
C ASP A 125 0.07 6.36 4.81
N GLU A 126 -0.79 7.11 5.49
CA GLU A 126 -1.04 8.51 5.17
C GLU A 126 0.18 9.43 5.25
N ASN A 127 1.14 9.05 6.10
CA ASN A 127 2.18 9.92 6.65
C ASN A 127 3.58 9.34 6.46
N TYR A 128 3.71 8.02 6.33
CA TYR A 128 5.00 7.34 6.23
C TYR A 128 5.02 6.30 5.12
N ALA A 129 6.16 6.19 4.45
CA ALA A 129 6.50 5.10 3.54
C ALA A 129 7.52 4.15 4.19
N TYR A 130 7.37 2.87 3.92
CA TYR A 130 8.16 1.78 4.49
C TYR A 130 8.77 0.99 3.35
N VAL A 131 10.10 0.97 3.27
CA VAL A 131 10.85 0.40 2.15
C VAL A 131 11.80 -0.66 2.68
N THR A 132 11.71 -1.88 2.17
CA THR A 132 12.71 -2.90 2.46
C THR A 132 13.79 -2.89 1.39
N LEU A 133 15.03 -2.67 1.82
CA LEU A 133 16.22 -2.80 0.99
C LEU A 133 16.78 -4.20 1.14
N ARG A 134 16.97 -4.91 0.03
CA ARG A 134 17.63 -6.22 0.02
C ARG A 134 18.94 -6.20 -0.76
N SER A 135 19.96 -6.82 -0.18
CA SER A 135 21.19 -7.19 -0.86
C SER A 135 20.99 -8.57 -1.47
N ASN A 136 20.78 -8.62 -2.78
CA ASN A 136 20.86 -9.85 -3.55
C ASN A 136 21.61 -9.61 -4.87
N ASN A 137 22.31 -10.63 -5.34
CA ASN A 137 23.08 -10.58 -6.60
C ASN A 137 22.21 -10.85 -7.84
N ASN A 138 20.87 -10.87 -7.68
CA ASN A 138 19.93 -11.28 -8.71
C ASN A 138 19.47 -10.10 -9.60
N GLY A 139 20.41 -9.24 -9.99
CA GLY A 139 20.15 -8.12 -10.93
C GLY A 139 19.77 -6.79 -10.28
N CYS A 140 19.43 -6.78 -8.99
CA CYS A 140 19.09 -5.56 -8.27
C CYS A 140 20.27 -4.98 -7.46
N GLY A 141 21.42 -5.64 -7.32
CA GLY A 141 22.69 -4.99 -6.94
C GLY A 141 22.73 -4.18 -5.62
N GLY A 142 22.10 -4.64 -4.55
CA GLY A 142 22.09 -3.93 -3.25
C GLY A 142 23.18 -4.37 -2.29
N THR A 143 23.53 -3.49 -1.35
CA THR A 143 24.51 -3.76 -0.29
C THR A 143 23.91 -3.77 1.11
N LEU A 144 22.63 -3.40 1.26
CA LEU A 144 21.95 -3.28 2.55
C LEU A 144 20.81 -4.28 2.68
N ASN A 145 20.63 -4.81 3.89
CA ASN A 145 19.45 -5.57 4.29
C ASN A 145 18.80 -4.85 5.48
N GLN A 146 17.80 -4.00 5.19
CA GLN A 146 17.15 -3.18 6.22
C GLN A 146 15.75 -2.72 5.78
N LEU A 147 14.91 -2.41 6.76
CA LEU A 147 13.72 -1.58 6.58
C LEU A 147 14.12 -0.12 6.77
N ASN A 148 13.72 0.74 5.84
CA ASN A 148 13.79 2.19 5.97
C ASN A 148 12.37 2.75 6.14
N ILE A 149 12.24 3.72 7.05
CA ILE A 149 11.00 4.47 7.25
C ILE A 149 11.22 5.89 6.79
N TYR A 150 10.36 6.39 5.92
CA TYR A 150 10.40 7.74 5.37
C TYR A 150 9.17 8.52 5.78
N ASP A 151 9.37 9.75 6.24
CA ASP A 151 8.31 10.73 6.40
C ASP A 151 7.91 11.25 5.02
N ILE A 152 6.60 11.16 4.73
CA ILE A 152 5.97 11.63 3.50
C ILE A 152 4.83 12.62 3.79
N GLN A 153 4.75 13.18 5.00
CA GLN A 153 3.73 14.15 5.36
C GLN A 153 3.89 15.48 4.61
N GLY A 154 2.77 16.05 4.19
CA GLY A 154 2.73 17.39 3.58
C GLY A 154 3.64 17.49 2.36
N THR A 155 4.65 18.36 2.44
CA THR A 155 5.61 18.56 1.34
C THR A 155 6.67 17.46 1.24
N HIS A 156 6.86 16.64 2.28
CA HIS A 156 7.84 15.56 2.27
C HIS A 156 7.47 14.43 1.30
N ILE A 157 6.22 14.32 0.84
CA ILE A 157 5.83 13.36 -0.19
C ILE A 157 6.66 13.49 -1.49
N LEU A 158 7.15 14.70 -1.77
CA LEU A 158 7.95 15.00 -2.97
C LEU A 158 9.44 14.74 -2.76
N ASN A 159 9.88 14.72 -1.50
CA ASN A 159 11.26 14.47 -1.11
C ASN A 159 11.26 13.71 0.23
N PRO A 160 10.96 12.40 0.21
CA PRO A 160 10.78 11.61 1.42
C PRO A 160 12.01 11.67 2.30
N LYS A 161 11.81 12.06 3.57
CA LYS A 161 12.91 12.16 4.52
C LYS A 161 13.01 10.87 5.31
N GLN A 162 14.15 10.19 5.25
CA GLN A 162 14.35 9.00 6.08
C GLN A 162 14.33 9.39 7.56
N VAL A 163 13.46 8.72 8.32
CA VAL A 163 13.24 8.94 9.76
C VAL A 163 14.04 7.95 10.57
N SER A 164 14.06 6.69 10.15
CA SER A 164 14.76 5.61 10.85
C SER A 164 15.07 4.46 9.89
N SER A 165 15.85 3.51 10.39
CA SER A 165 16.03 2.20 9.76
C SER A 165 16.14 1.10 10.80
N LEU A 166 15.80 -0.12 10.40
CA LEU A 166 15.94 -1.34 11.18
C LEU A 166 16.65 -2.40 10.34
N GLN A 167 17.81 -2.85 10.78
CA GLN A 167 18.52 -3.93 10.10
C GLN A 167 17.75 -5.25 10.19
N MET A 168 17.83 -6.06 9.14
CA MET A 168 17.18 -7.36 9.07
C MET A 168 17.91 -8.30 8.12
N SER A 169 17.59 -9.59 8.21
CA SER A 169 18.19 -10.62 7.38
C SER A 169 17.33 -10.81 6.12
N GLU A 170 17.83 -10.34 4.98
CA GLU A 170 17.26 -10.63 3.65
C GLU A 170 15.76 -10.35 3.52
N PRO A 171 15.31 -9.08 3.50
CA PRO A 171 13.88 -8.80 3.41
C PRO A 171 13.31 -9.03 2.00
N HIS A 172 12.17 -9.70 1.93
CA HIS A 172 11.37 -9.91 0.73
C HIS A 172 10.09 -9.05 0.81
N GLY A 173 8.90 -9.65 0.63
CA GLY A 173 7.64 -8.93 0.66
C GLY A 173 7.32 -8.29 2.01
N LEU A 174 6.53 -7.21 1.93
CA LEU A 174 6.20 -6.33 3.03
C LEU A 174 4.71 -6.02 3.04
N GLY A 175 4.09 -6.10 4.22
CA GLY A 175 2.70 -5.76 4.46
C GLY A 175 2.55 -4.85 5.67
N LEU A 176 1.56 -3.95 5.64
CA LEU A 176 1.25 -3.00 6.71
C LEU A 176 -0.19 -3.19 7.19
N LYS A 177 -0.37 -3.29 8.51
CA LYS A 177 -1.67 -3.14 9.18
C LYS A 177 -1.51 -2.34 10.45
N ASP A 178 -2.23 -1.23 10.55
CA ASP A 178 -2.15 -0.28 11.67
C ASP A 178 -0.69 0.14 11.95
N ASN A 179 -0.18 -0.08 13.16
CA ASN A 179 1.21 0.19 13.53
C ASN A 179 2.12 -1.06 13.47
N ILE A 180 1.74 -2.08 12.69
CA ILE A 180 2.50 -3.32 12.54
C ILE A 180 2.89 -3.55 11.09
N LEU A 181 4.19 -3.75 10.86
CA LEU A 181 4.71 -4.25 9.60
C LEU A 181 4.98 -5.75 9.70
N TYR A 182 4.68 -6.46 8.62
CA TYR A 182 5.03 -7.85 8.40
C TYR A 182 6.06 -7.90 7.29
N VAL A 183 7.28 -8.34 7.59
CA VAL A 183 8.36 -8.46 6.60
C VAL A 183 8.72 -9.93 6.45
N CYS A 184 8.53 -10.48 5.26
CA CYS A 184 9.05 -11.80 4.90
C CYS A 184 10.57 -11.74 4.80
N MET A 185 11.29 -12.69 5.41
CA MET A 185 12.75 -12.72 5.47
C MET A 185 13.33 -14.02 4.88
N GLY A 186 12.66 -14.55 3.85
CA GLY A 186 13.02 -15.84 3.26
C GLY A 186 12.93 -16.95 4.31
N ARG A 187 14.01 -17.72 4.45
CA ARG A 187 14.11 -18.82 5.44
C ARG A 187 14.20 -18.33 6.90
N ASN A 188 14.43 -17.04 7.13
CA ASN A 188 14.44 -16.48 8.48
C ASN A 188 13.02 -16.22 9.00
N GLY A 189 11.98 -16.50 8.22
CA GLY A 189 10.58 -16.42 8.65
C GLY A 189 9.93 -15.07 8.37
N LEU A 190 8.82 -14.82 9.05
CA LEU A 190 8.06 -13.57 9.02
C LEU A 190 8.38 -12.72 10.25
N ASN A 191 8.98 -11.55 10.03
CA ASN A 191 9.20 -10.57 11.09
C ASN A 191 7.95 -9.74 11.32
N VAL A 192 7.44 -9.72 12.55
CA VAL A 192 6.37 -8.83 13.00
C VAL A 192 7.01 -7.66 13.73
N ILE A 193 6.91 -6.47 13.14
CA ILE A 193 7.65 -5.28 13.56
C ILE A 193 6.66 -4.24 14.06
N ASP A 194 6.91 -3.72 15.26
CA ASP A 194 6.19 -2.55 15.76
C ASP A 194 6.81 -1.28 15.21
N ILE A 195 5.95 -0.43 14.65
CA ILE A 195 6.32 0.87 14.13
C ILE A 195 5.53 2.00 14.79
N THR A 196 4.95 1.79 15.97
CA THR A 196 4.20 2.82 16.70
C THR A 196 5.05 4.08 16.88
N ASP A 197 6.29 3.91 17.36
CA ASP A 197 7.33 4.93 17.26
C ASP A 197 8.11 4.76 15.95
N LYS A 198 7.81 5.61 14.96
CA LYS A 198 8.42 5.61 13.63
C LYS A 198 9.93 5.89 13.68
N THR A 199 10.44 6.45 14.77
CA THR A 199 11.88 6.72 14.96
C THR A 199 12.63 5.52 15.56
N LYS A 200 11.91 4.58 16.17
CA LYS A 200 12.46 3.41 16.86
C LYS A 200 11.66 2.14 16.57
N PRO A 201 11.57 1.73 15.29
CA PRO A 201 10.94 0.47 14.94
C PRO A 201 11.70 -0.70 15.57
N PHE A 202 10.98 -1.73 16.02
CA PHE A 202 11.61 -2.92 16.61
C PHE A 202 10.87 -4.20 16.25
N SER A 203 11.64 -5.28 16.11
CA SER A 203 11.08 -6.62 15.92
C SER A 203 10.40 -7.09 17.21
N ARG A 204 9.09 -7.34 17.14
CA ARG A 204 8.32 -7.91 18.25
C ARG A 204 8.51 -9.41 18.33
N LYS A 205 8.44 -10.08 17.19
CA LYS A 205 8.56 -11.53 17.07
C LYS A 205 8.89 -11.93 15.63
N ILE A 206 9.47 -13.11 15.50
CA ILE A 206 9.69 -13.76 14.22
C ILE A 206 8.91 -15.08 14.23
N LEU A 207 8.01 -15.25 13.26
CA LEU A 207 7.29 -16.50 13.04
C LEU A 207 8.04 -17.31 11.99
N SER A 208 8.48 -18.52 12.33
CA SER A 208 9.17 -19.40 11.38
C SER A 208 8.82 -20.85 11.68
N ASP A 209 8.64 -21.64 10.63
CA ASP A 209 8.46 -23.09 10.68
C ASP A 209 9.48 -23.80 9.76
N GLY A 210 10.54 -23.09 9.34
CA GLY A 210 11.57 -23.60 8.42
C GLY A 210 11.19 -23.48 6.94
N THR A 211 9.97 -23.05 6.60
CA THR A 211 9.60 -22.70 5.22
C THR A 211 10.20 -21.36 4.79
N GLU A 212 10.30 -21.13 3.49
CA GLU A 212 10.77 -19.86 2.94
C GLU A 212 9.59 -18.90 2.74
N PHE A 213 9.62 -17.78 3.46
CA PHE A 213 8.60 -16.73 3.41
C PHE A 213 8.93 -15.72 2.31
N ILE A 214 8.01 -15.55 1.36
CA ILE A 214 8.29 -14.83 0.10
C ILE A 214 7.55 -13.50 0.06
N ASP A 215 6.23 -13.51 0.26
CA ASP A 215 5.40 -12.30 0.18
C ASP A 215 4.24 -12.34 1.18
N VAL A 216 3.66 -11.18 1.48
CA VAL A 216 2.62 -11.06 2.50
C VAL A 216 1.60 -9.98 2.17
N ILE A 217 0.32 -10.31 2.37
CA ILE A 217 -0.81 -9.40 2.13
C ILE A 217 -1.70 -9.41 3.38
N PRO A 218 -1.69 -8.33 4.19
CA PRO A 218 -2.75 -8.12 5.17
C PRO A 218 -4.05 -7.72 4.46
N TYR A 219 -5.14 -8.39 4.82
CA TYR A 219 -6.48 -8.17 4.31
C TYR A 219 -7.50 -8.34 5.43
N ASP A 220 -8.09 -7.24 5.89
CA ASP A 220 -8.98 -7.21 7.05
C ASP A 220 -8.33 -7.91 8.27
N HIS A 221 -8.96 -8.95 8.83
CA HIS A 221 -8.43 -9.72 9.96
C HIS A 221 -7.56 -10.91 9.54
N THR A 222 -7.18 -11.03 8.27
CA THR A 222 -6.37 -12.14 7.75
C THR A 222 -5.04 -11.65 7.18
N LEU A 223 -3.95 -12.31 7.54
CA LEU A 223 -2.65 -12.16 6.88
C LEU A 223 -2.46 -13.35 5.94
N ILE A 224 -2.38 -13.07 4.64
CA ILE A 224 -2.11 -14.06 3.62
C ILE A 224 -0.61 -14.05 3.37
N VAL A 225 0.08 -15.12 3.71
CA VAL A 225 1.53 -15.23 3.57
C VAL A 225 1.83 -16.23 2.47
N TYR A 226 2.46 -15.78 1.40
CA TYR A 226 2.98 -16.65 0.35
C TYR A 226 4.32 -17.23 0.79
N VAL A 227 4.41 -18.55 0.81
CA VAL A 227 5.60 -19.31 1.20
C VAL A 227 5.99 -20.30 0.11
N GLN A 228 7.21 -20.81 0.16
CA GLN A 228 7.60 -21.92 -0.69
C GLN A 228 6.68 -23.12 -0.42
N GLY A 229 5.89 -23.52 -1.42
CA GLY A 229 4.95 -24.63 -1.34
C GLY A 229 3.48 -24.25 -1.13
N GLY A 230 3.14 -22.97 -1.02
CA GLY A 230 1.74 -22.51 -0.97
C GLY A 230 1.54 -21.25 -0.13
N PHE A 231 0.49 -21.23 0.69
CA PHE A 231 0.12 -20.09 1.53
C PHE A 231 -0.05 -20.49 2.99
N ILE A 232 0.31 -19.59 3.91
CA ILE A 232 -0.06 -19.67 5.31
C ILE A 232 -1.00 -18.51 5.61
N LEU A 233 -2.13 -18.81 6.24
CA LEU A 233 -3.08 -17.80 6.70
C LEU A 233 -2.91 -17.57 8.19
N TYR A 234 -2.82 -16.31 8.62
CA TYR A 234 -2.86 -15.94 10.03
C TYR A 234 -4.06 -15.04 10.33
N ASN A 235 -4.67 -15.20 11.51
CA ASN A 235 -5.59 -14.24 12.07
C ASN A 235 -4.77 -13.08 12.65
N ILE A 236 -5.10 -11.86 12.22
CA ILE A 236 -4.49 -10.60 12.66
C ILE A 236 -5.56 -9.64 13.19
N THR A 237 -6.53 -10.18 13.94
CA THR A 237 -7.48 -9.35 14.71
C THR A 237 -6.71 -8.48 15.70
N ASP A 238 -5.69 -9.05 16.34
CA ASP A 238 -4.59 -8.32 16.94
C ASP A 238 -3.38 -8.35 15.97
N PRO A 239 -3.08 -7.25 15.27
CA PRO A 239 -1.98 -7.20 14.31
C PRO A 239 -0.61 -7.54 14.93
N ALA A 240 -0.41 -7.23 16.21
CA ALA A 240 0.87 -7.49 16.86
C ALA A 240 1.08 -8.99 17.20
N ASN A 241 0.00 -9.78 17.16
CA ASN A 241 0.00 -11.18 17.57
C ASN A 241 -0.68 -12.12 16.55
N PRO A 242 -0.10 -12.29 15.35
CA PRO A 242 -0.68 -13.19 14.34
C PRO A 242 -0.83 -14.62 14.86
N GLN A 243 -2.00 -15.21 14.65
CA GLN A 243 -2.30 -16.60 15.02
C GLN A 243 -2.52 -17.45 13.78
N LYS A 244 -1.76 -18.53 13.59
CA LYS A 244 -1.89 -19.38 12.39
C LYS A 244 -3.32 -19.96 12.33
N ILE A 245 -3.99 -19.76 11.20
CA ILE A 245 -5.31 -20.33 10.90
C ILE A 245 -5.13 -21.66 10.17
N SER A 246 -4.43 -21.63 9.04
CA SER A 246 -4.26 -22.79 8.16
C SER A 246 -3.05 -22.63 7.23
N THR A 247 -2.68 -23.73 6.60
CA THR A 247 -1.76 -23.77 5.47
C THR A 247 -2.52 -24.35 4.27
N ILE A 248 -2.34 -23.72 3.11
CA ILE A 248 -2.87 -24.17 1.83
C ILE A 248 -1.67 -24.54 0.99
N ASN A 249 -1.52 -25.82 0.66
CA ASN A 249 -0.41 -26.29 -0.18
C ASN A 249 -0.79 -26.20 -1.66
N ASN A 250 0.21 -25.98 -2.50
CA ASN A 250 0.08 -26.08 -3.97
C ASN A 250 0.00 -27.53 -4.45
#